data_AF-A0A318JS80-F1
#
_entry.id   AF-A0A318JS80-F1
#
_cell.length_a   1.000
_cell.length_b   1.000
_cell.length_c   1.000
_cell.angle_alpha   90.00
_cell.angle_beta   90.00
_cell.angle_gamma   90.00
#
_symmetry.space_group_name_H-M   'P 1'
#
loop_
_entity.id
_entity.type
_entity.pdbx_description
1 polymer ?
#
loop_
_entity_poly.entity_id
_entity_poly.type
_entity_poly.pdbx_seq_one_letter_code
_entity_poly.pdbx_strand_id
1 'polypeptide(L)'
;MNAERPRLPGLHPGRYAWRHLDRVGAAQLWEELTDWVDWLRTTYQLGSRIPGCWYRHPSVREELTALMAAHYAAYYCDCESPDLPTEEPIAWHTQWLWPTVERLTRNSDFSGCRPENCRFTTQPQPTLGGLADYIAADLNSRDGRDPQTR
;
A
#
# COMPACT_ATOMS: atom_id res chain seq x y z
N MET A 1 -7.61 2.35 21.98
CA MET A 1 -8.69 3.28 21.54
C MET A 1 -9.05 2.87 20.12
N ASN A 2 -10.12 2.08 19.95
CA ASN A 2 -10.60 1.67 18.64
C ASN A 2 -11.14 2.90 17.92
N ALA A 3 -10.35 3.52 17.06
CA ALA A 3 -10.83 4.57 16.18
C ALA A 3 -11.91 3.94 15.29
N GLU A 4 -13.17 4.29 15.53
CA GLU A 4 -14.29 3.92 14.66
C GLU A 4 -13.93 4.26 13.22
N ARG A 5 -14.20 3.32 12.30
CA ARG A 5 -14.03 3.50 10.86
C ARG A 5 -14.67 4.84 10.46
N PRO A 6 -13.94 5.79 9.87
CA PRO A 6 -14.57 6.86 9.11
C PRO A 6 -15.38 6.19 7.99
N ARG A 7 -16.69 6.13 8.17
CA ARG A 7 -17.60 5.61 7.14
C ARG A 7 -17.90 6.77 6.22
N LEU A 8 -17.20 6.86 5.10
CA LEU A 8 -17.65 7.70 4.00
C LEU A 8 -19.01 7.15 3.52
N PRO A 9 -20.07 7.98 3.39
CA PRO A 9 -21.39 7.51 2.99
C PRO A 9 -21.34 6.75 1.66
N GLY A 10 -21.83 5.51 1.64
CA GLY A 10 -21.87 4.67 0.44
C GLY A 10 -20.53 4.03 0.03
N LEU A 11 -19.43 4.27 0.75
CA LEU A 11 -18.13 3.68 0.45
C LEU A 11 -17.71 2.66 1.51
N HIS A 12 -17.26 1.50 1.05
CA HIS A 12 -16.75 0.43 1.89
C HIS A 12 -15.25 0.23 1.61
N PRO A 13 -14.42 -0.04 2.63
CA PRO A 13 -13.03 -0.41 2.41
C PRO A 13 -12.93 -1.63 1.49
N GLY A 14 -12.10 -1.55 0.45
CA GLY A 14 -11.88 -2.64 -0.49
C GLY A 14 -11.16 -3.84 0.15
N ARG A 15 -11.16 -4.98 -0.57
CA ARG A 15 -10.54 -6.25 -0.11
C ARG A 15 -9.04 -6.16 0.19
N TYR A 16 -8.35 -5.15 -0.35
CA TYR A 16 -6.92 -4.92 -0.15
C TYR A 16 -6.60 -3.99 1.04
N ALA A 17 -7.62 -3.48 1.74
CA ALA A 17 -7.43 -2.48 2.80
C ALA A 17 -7.10 -3.11 4.16
N TRP A 18 -5.84 -3.54 4.37
CA TRP A 18 -5.36 -4.22 5.58
C TRP A 18 -5.86 -3.64 6.91
N ARG A 19 -5.84 -2.31 7.06
CA ARG A 19 -6.30 -1.60 8.26
C ARG A 19 -7.76 -1.92 8.65
N HIS A 20 -8.53 -2.39 7.69
CA HIS A 20 -9.97 -2.58 7.80
C HIS A 20 -10.39 -4.04 7.66
N LEU A 21 -9.48 -4.97 7.39
CA LEU A 21 -9.82 -6.39 7.28
C LEU A 21 -10.15 -6.98 8.64
N ASP A 22 -11.13 -7.87 8.66
CA ASP A 22 -11.33 -8.79 9.77
C ASP A 22 -10.33 -9.95 9.68
N ARG A 23 -10.41 -10.89 10.63
CA ARG A 23 -9.50 -12.04 10.66
C ARG A 23 -9.55 -12.89 9.39
N VAL A 24 -10.75 -13.07 8.82
CA VAL A 24 -10.94 -13.94 7.65
C VAL A 24 -10.39 -13.27 6.40
N GLY A 25 -10.75 -12.01 6.15
CA GLY A 25 -10.23 -11.25 5.02
C GLY A 25 -8.72 -11.06 5.09
N ALA A 26 -8.16 -10.82 6.29
CA ALA A 26 -6.72 -10.73 6.47
C ALA A 26 -6.00 -12.06 6.18
N ALA A 27 -6.57 -13.20 6.57
CA ALA A 27 -6.00 -14.51 6.29
C ALA A 27 -5.97 -14.80 4.78
N GLN A 28 -7.09 -14.57 4.09
CA GLN A 28 -7.19 -14.72 2.63
C GLN A 28 -6.18 -13.83 1.90
N LEU A 29 -6.09 -12.56 2.29
CA LEU A 29 -5.15 -11.65 1.66
C LEU A 29 -3.69 -12.00 1.95
N TRP A 30 -3.38 -12.57 3.12
CA TRP A 30 -2.03 -13.08 3.40
C TRP A 30 -1.66 -14.24 2.49
N GLU A 31 -2.56 -15.21 2.30
CA GLU A 31 -2.34 -16.34 1.40
C GLU A 31 -2.03 -15.86 -0.01
N GLU A 32 -2.91 -15.04 -0.59
CA GLU A 32 -2.72 -14.45 -1.93
C GLU A 32 -1.42 -13.66 -2.05
N LEU A 33 -1.16 -12.77 -1.08
CA LEU A 33 0.01 -11.92 -1.13
C LEU A 33 1.31 -12.72 -1.00
N THR A 34 1.36 -13.73 -0.14
CA THR A 34 2.59 -14.51 0.05
C THR A 34 2.95 -15.32 -1.18
N ASP A 35 1.97 -15.96 -1.82
CA ASP A 35 2.16 -16.70 -3.08
C ASP A 35 2.62 -15.77 -4.19
N TRP A 36 1.93 -14.64 -4.37
CA TRP A 36 2.27 -13.67 -5.41
C TRP A 36 3.64 -13.03 -5.19
N VAL A 37 4.01 -12.69 -3.95
CA VAL A 37 5.34 -12.14 -3.64
C VAL A 37 6.45 -13.16 -3.85
N ASP A 38 6.19 -14.46 -3.60
CA ASP A 38 7.17 -15.51 -3.90
C ASP A 38 7.42 -15.63 -5.41
N TRP A 39 6.35 -15.65 -6.20
CA TRP A 39 6.44 -15.56 -7.66
C TRP A 39 7.21 -14.33 -8.12
N LEU A 40 6.88 -13.14 -7.60
CA LEU A 40 7.54 -11.89 -7.98
C LEU A 40 9.04 -11.93 -7.68
N ARG A 41 9.39 -12.36 -6.45
CA ARG A 41 10.79 -12.40 -6.00
C ARG A 41 11.61 -13.38 -6.82
N THR A 42 11.03 -14.52 -7.18
CA THR A 42 11.68 -15.57 -7.97
C THR A 42 11.79 -15.17 -9.45
N THR A 43 10.71 -14.69 -10.06
CA THR A 43 10.68 -14.32 -11.48
C THR A 43 11.64 -13.17 -11.80
N TYR A 44 11.69 -12.14 -10.95
CA TYR A 44 12.50 -10.94 -11.18
C TYR A 44 13.82 -10.91 -10.39
N GLN A 45 14.17 -12.01 -9.71
CA GLN A 45 15.40 -12.14 -8.91
C GLN A 45 15.59 -11.00 -7.91
N LEU A 46 14.52 -10.67 -7.18
CA LEU A 46 14.45 -9.48 -6.31
C LEU A 46 14.90 -9.72 -4.87
N GLY A 47 15.61 -10.81 -4.57
CA GLY A 47 15.99 -11.17 -3.20
C GLY A 47 16.77 -10.07 -2.44
N SER A 48 17.55 -9.25 -3.16
CA SER A 48 18.30 -8.11 -2.60
C SER A 48 17.47 -6.83 -2.44
N ARG A 49 16.34 -6.72 -3.14
CA ARG A 49 15.46 -5.54 -3.14
C ARG A 49 14.19 -5.74 -2.31
N ILE A 50 13.75 -6.99 -2.20
CA ILE A 50 12.62 -7.45 -1.39
C ILE A 50 13.16 -8.58 -0.50
N PRO A 51 13.68 -8.26 0.70
CA PRO A 51 14.30 -9.25 1.57
C PRO A 51 13.27 -10.26 2.09
N GLY A 52 13.74 -11.44 2.51
CA GLY A 52 12.87 -12.53 3.00
C GLY A 52 12.01 -12.13 4.22
N CYS A 53 12.37 -11.07 4.93
CA CYS A 53 11.61 -10.54 6.04
C CYS A 53 10.57 -9.47 5.66
N TRP A 54 10.30 -9.22 4.37
CA TRP A 54 9.38 -8.18 3.87
C TRP A 54 8.05 -8.12 4.64
N TYR A 55 7.48 -9.27 5.00
CA TYR A 55 6.20 -9.40 5.72
C TYR A 55 6.20 -8.75 7.11
N ARG A 56 7.39 -8.53 7.69
CA ARG A 56 7.57 -7.83 8.97
C ARG A 56 7.50 -6.32 8.85
N HIS A 57 7.55 -5.77 7.63
CA HIS A 57 7.56 -4.34 7.35
C HIS A 57 6.17 -3.91 6.84
N PRO A 58 5.33 -3.26 7.67
CA PRO A 58 3.95 -2.97 7.28
C PRO A 58 3.84 -2.09 6.03
N SER A 59 4.71 -1.09 5.86
CA SER A 59 4.73 -0.24 4.65
C SER A 59 5.01 -1.06 3.38
N VAL A 60 5.97 -1.99 3.45
CA VAL A 60 6.32 -2.89 2.36
C VAL A 60 5.13 -3.80 2.03
N ARG A 61 4.44 -4.33 3.05
CA ARG A 61 3.22 -5.12 2.86
C ARG A 61 2.14 -4.32 2.11
N GLU A 62 1.88 -3.06 2.49
CA GLU A 62 0.91 -2.20 1.79
C GLU A 62 1.32 -1.97 0.32
N GLU A 63 2.58 -1.62 0.06
CA GLU A 63 3.07 -1.36 -1.31
C GLU A 63 3.03 -2.62 -2.19
N LEU A 64 3.43 -3.78 -1.67
CA LEU A 64 3.35 -5.05 -2.39
C LEU A 64 1.90 -5.47 -2.67
N THR A 65 0.99 -5.21 -1.74
CA THR A 65 -0.45 -5.47 -1.94
C THR A 65 -1.01 -4.63 -3.08
N ALA A 66 -0.66 -3.34 -3.13
CA ALA A 66 -1.08 -2.45 -4.20
C ALA A 66 -0.50 -2.88 -5.55
N LEU A 67 0.78 -3.28 -5.58
CA LEU A 67 1.44 -3.76 -6.80
C LEU A 67 0.82 -5.08 -7.32
N MET A 68 0.48 -6.00 -6.42
CA MET A 68 -0.26 -7.23 -6.74
C MET A 68 -1.62 -6.92 -7.35
N ALA A 69 -2.38 -5.99 -6.75
CA ALA A 69 -3.68 -5.58 -7.28
C ALA A 69 -3.55 -4.98 -8.69
N ALA A 70 -2.53 -4.16 -8.94
CA ALA A 70 -2.23 -3.63 -10.27
C ALA A 70 -1.82 -4.73 -11.26
N HIS A 71 -1.09 -5.76 -10.81
CA HIS A 71 -0.75 -6.92 -11.63
C HIS A 71 -2.02 -7.68 -12.03
N TYR A 72 -2.93 -7.91 -11.08
CA TYR A 72 -4.19 -8.57 -11.38
C TYR A 72 -5.03 -7.77 -12.38
N ALA A 73 -5.11 -6.45 -12.23
CA ALA A 73 -5.81 -5.61 -13.19
C ALA A 73 -5.18 -5.65 -14.60
N ALA A 74 -3.85 -5.82 -14.71
CA ALA A 74 -3.17 -5.84 -16.00
C ALA A 74 -3.18 -7.21 -16.71
N TYR A 75 -3.30 -8.30 -15.95
CA TYR A 75 -3.16 -9.66 -16.48
C TYR A 75 -4.45 -10.48 -16.45
N TYR A 76 -5.45 -10.10 -15.65
CA TYR A 76 -6.75 -10.75 -15.64
C TYR A 76 -7.71 -9.93 -16.50
N CYS A 77 -8.26 -10.58 -17.51
CA CYS A 77 -9.22 -10.02 -18.45
C CYS A 77 -10.60 -10.64 -18.22
N ASP A 78 -11.63 -9.98 -18.77
CA ASP A 78 -12.97 -10.55 -18.78
C ASP A 78 -13.00 -11.82 -19.63
N CYS A 79 -13.81 -12.79 -19.21
CA CYS A 79 -13.84 -14.14 -19.78
C CYS A 79 -14.29 -14.17 -21.25
N GLU A 80 -14.85 -13.06 -21.76
CA GLU A 80 -15.32 -12.93 -23.14
C GLU A 80 -14.19 -12.70 -24.16
N SER A 81 -12.97 -12.33 -23.73
CA SER A 81 -11.86 -12.06 -24.68
C SER A 81 -10.47 -12.31 -24.08
N PRO A 82 -10.15 -13.55 -23.66
CA PRO A 82 -8.89 -13.86 -22.99
C PRO A 82 -7.64 -13.72 -23.88
N ASP A 83 -7.80 -13.86 -25.19
CA ASP A 83 -6.69 -13.83 -26.15
C ASP A 83 -6.45 -12.43 -26.75
N LEU A 84 -7.24 -11.43 -26.37
CA LEU A 84 -7.09 -10.08 -26.92
C LEU A 84 -5.79 -9.45 -26.41
N PRO A 85 -4.85 -9.07 -27.31
CA PRO A 85 -3.62 -8.41 -26.88
C PRO A 85 -3.92 -7.03 -26.29
N THR A 86 -3.28 -6.69 -25.18
CA THR A 86 -3.38 -5.38 -24.53
C THR A 86 -2.00 -4.82 -24.20
N GLU A 87 -1.92 -3.50 -23.98
CA GLU A 87 -0.71 -2.83 -23.54
C GLU A 87 -0.55 -2.84 -22.00
N GLU A 88 -1.55 -3.35 -21.26
CA GLU A 88 -1.57 -3.34 -19.80
C GLU A 88 -0.38 -4.11 -19.18
N PRO A 89 0.07 -5.27 -19.70
CA PRO A 89 1.25 -5.95 -19.17
C PRO A 89 2.53 -5.11 -19.24
N ILE A 90 2.76 -4.38 -20.34
CA ILE A 90 3.95 -3.53 -20.48
C ILE A 90 3.80 -2.23 -19.66
N ALA A 91 2.59 -1.68 -19.58
CA ALA A 91 2.28 -0.57 -18.68
C ALA A 91 2.55 -0.95 -17.22
N TRP A 92 2.19 -2.17 -16.81
CA TRP A 92 2.45 -2.63 -15.44
C TRP A 92 3.93 -2.66 -15.09
N HIS A 93 4.78 -3.14 -15.99
CA HIS A 93 6.22 -3.15 -15.77
C HIS A 93 6.80 -1.73 -15.63
N THR A 94 6.39 -0.83 -16.53
CA THR A 94 7.00 0.50 -16.66
C THR A 94 6.45 1.51 -15.66
N GLN A 95 5.15 1.45 -15.35
CA GLN A 95 4.47 2.43 -14.50
C GLN A 95 4.39 1.97 -13.03
N TRP A 96 4.33 0.66 -12.77
CA TRP A 96 4.02 0.15 -11.43
C TRP A 96 5.17 -0.67 -10.82
N LEU A 97 5.66 -1.71 -11.51
CA LEU A 97 6.66 -2.63 -10.97
C LEU A 97 7.97 -1.93 -10.60
N TRP A 98 8.68 -1.41 -11.59
CA TRP A 98 10.02 -0.85 -11.35
C TRP A 98 10.00 0.37 -10.43
N PRO A 99 9.07 1.33 -10.61
CA PRO A 99 8.94 2.45 -9.67
C PRO A 99 8.66 1.99 -8.23
N THR A 100 7.88 0.93 -8.02
CA THR A 100 7.61 0.40 -6.67
C THR A 100 8.85 -0.27 -6.08
N VAL A 101 9.55 -1.11 -6.85
CA VAL A 101 10.78 -1.77 -6.39
C VAL A 101 11.87 -0.74 -6.01
N GLU A 102 11.99 0.35 -6.76
CA GLU A 102 12.90 1.45 -6.44
C GLU A 102 12.52 2.17 -5.15
N ARG A 103 11.23 2.50 -4.97
CA ARG A 103 10.74 3.10 -3.72
C ARG A 103 10.98 2.18 -2.52
N LEU A 104 10.71 0.89 -2.63
CA LEU A 104 10.92 -0.07 -1.54
C LEU A 104 12.38 -0.05 -1.09
N THR A 105 13.32 -0.04 -2.05
CA THR A 105 14.76 0.00 -1.77
C THR A 105 15.20 1.32 -1.11
N ARG A 106 14.55 2.44 -1.46
CA ARG A 106 14.89 3.79 -0.93
C ARG A 106 14.25 4.08 0.42
N ASN A 107 12.97 3.72 0.57
CA ASN A 107 12.13 4.19 1.67
C ASN A 107 12.05 3.19 2.82
N SER A 108 12.35 1.92 2.55
CA SER A 108 12.41 0.91 3.59
C SER A 108 13.84 0.78 4.06
N ASP A 109 14.08 1.00 5.35
CA ASP A 109 15.38 0.71 5.94
C ASP A 109 15.59 -0.80 6.01
N PHE A 110 16.12 -1.37 4.93
CA PHE A 110 16.54 -2.76 4.85
C PHE A 110 18.00 -2.97 5.27
N SER A 111 18.72 -1.92 5.68
CA SER A 111 20.14 -2.02 6.04
C SER A 111 20.40 -2.99 7.21
N GLY A 112 19.41 -3.14 8.10
CA GLY A 112 19.43 -4.10 9.20
C GLY A 112 18.82 -5.48 8.90
N CYS A 113 18.38 -5.74 7.66
CA CYS A 113 17.73 -6.99 7.29
C CYS A 113 18.75 -8.02 6.78
N ARG A 114 19.01 -9.06 7.57
CA ARG A 114 19.82 -10.21 7.18
C ARG A 114 18.94 -11.44 6.94
N PRO A 115 19.37 -12.43 6.13
CA PRO A 115 18.58 -13.62 5.81
C PRO A 115 18.00 -14.31 7.05
N GLU A 116 18.80 -14.45 8.11
CA GLU A 116 18.38 -15.08 9.37
C GLU A 116 18.01 -14.09 10.50
N ASN A 117 18.17 -12.77 10.29
CA ASN A 117 17.92 -11.80 11.37
C ASN A 117 17.41 -10.47 10.83
N CYS A 118 16.10 -10.23 11.02
CA CYS A 118 15.48 -8.93 10.80
C CYS A 118 15.20 -8.28 12.15
N ARG A 119 15.81 -7.10 12.38
CA ARG A 119 15.64 -6.29 13.60
C ARG A 119 14.63 -5.16 13.45
N PHE A 120 13.78 -5.21 12.43
CA PHE A 120 12.76 -4.19 12.22
C PHE A 120 11.85 -4.07 13.44
N THR A 121 11.65 -2.84 13.90
CA THR A 121 10.68 -2.49 14.94
C THR A 121 9.96 -1.23 14.51
N THR A 122 8.65 -1.17 14.76
CA THR A 122 7.87 0.04 14.49
C THR A 122 8.29 1.13 15.46
N GLN A 123 8.78 2.24 14.93
CA GLN A 123 9.10 3.42 15.74
C GLN A 123 7.85 4.29 15.89
N PRO A 124 7.55 4.80 17.09
CA PRO A 124 6.47 5.77 17.25
C PRO A 124 6.75 6.99 16.38
N GLN A 125 5.72 7.46 15.66
CA GLN A 125 5.77 8.67 14.85
C GLN A 125 4.95 9.76 15.55
N PRO A 126 5.54 10.51 16.50
CA PRO A 126 4.79 11.50 17.27
C PRO A 126 4.42 12.70 16.40
N THR A 127 3.17 13.14 16.47
CA THR A 127 2.79 14.47 15.99
C THR A 127 3.23 15.51 17.01
N LEU A 128 3.78 16.63 16.53
CA LEU A 128 4.19 17.73 17.40
C LEU A 128 2.98 18.29 18.18
N GLY A 129 3.24 18.80 19.39
CA GLY A 129 2.24 19.50 20.19
C GLY A 129 1.74 20.78 19.49
N GLY A 130 0.55 21.27 19.89
CA GLY A 130 -0.06 22.46 19.29
C GLY A 130 -0.85 22.20 18.01
N LEU A 131 -1.03 20.93 17.59
CA LEU A 131 -1.86 20.59 16.42
C LEU A 131 -3.28 21.15 16.53
N ALA A 132 -3.90 21.06 17.72
CA ALA A 132 -5.25 21.57 17.93
C ALA A 132 -5.33 23.10 17.75
N ASP A 133 -4.34 23.82 18.28
CA ASP A 133 -4.26 25.29 18.16
C ASP A 133 -4.02 25.70 16.70
N TYR A 134 -3.15 24.98 15.99
CA TYR A 134 -2.92 25.18 14.56
C TYR A 134 -4.20 24.99 13.74
N ILE A 135 -4.96 23.91 14.01
CA ILE A 135 -6.25 23.65 13.36
C ILE A 135 -7.24 24.77 13.66
N ALA A 136 -7.36 25.19 14.92
CA ALA A 136 -8.27 26.27 15.31
C ALA A 136 -7.92 27.59 14.60
N ALA A 137 -6.63 27.93 14.51
CA ALA A 137 -6.17 29.10 13.79
C ALA A 137 -6.46 29.03 12.28
N ASP A 138 -6.22 27.88 11.64
CA ASP A 138 -6.55 27.66 10.22
C ASP A 138 -8.05 27.82 9.96
N LEU A 139 -8.92 27.20 10.78
CA LEU A 139 -10.37 27.32 10.63
C LEU A 139 -10.84 28.78 10.80
N ASN A 140 -10.40 29.45 11.86
CA ASN A 140 -10.75 30.86 12.12
C ASN A 140 -10.30 31.78 10.96
N SER A 141 -9.21 31.46 10.26
CA SER A 141 -8.75 32.24 9.11
C SER A 141 -9.60 32.08 7.84
N ARG A 142 -10.39 31.00 7.75
CA ARG A 142 -11.22 30.65 6.59
C ARG A 142 -12.65 31.20 6.70
N ASP A 143 -13.10 31.48 7.92
CA ASP A 143 -14.37 32.15 8.20
C ASP A 143 -14.30 33.63 7.82
N GLY A 144 -14.36 33.88 6.51
CA GLY A 144 -14.30 35.22 5.91
C GLY A 144 -14.48 35.27 4.39
N ARG A 145 -14.60 34.13 3.70
CA ARG A 145 -14.97 34.09 2.28
C ARG A 145 -16.42 33.63 2.13
N ASP A 146 -17.33 34.60 2.07
CA ASP A 146 -18.70 34.38 1.63
C ASP A 146 -18.68 33.91 0.16
N PRO A 147 -19.18 32.70 -0.18
CA PRO A 147 -19.18 32.20 -1.56
C PRO A 147 -20.12 32.97 -2.50
N GLN A 148 -20.92 33.93 -2.01
CA GLN A 148 -21.96 34.62 -2.79
C GLN A 148 -21.68 36.09 -3.13
N THR A 149 -20.45 36.59 -3.00
CA THR A 149 -20.12 37.95 -3.48
C THR A 149 -19.03 37.95 -4.57
N ARG A 150 -19.40 37.62 -5.81
CA ARG A 150 -19.19 38.44 -7.03
C ARG A 150 -19.71 37.73 -8.28
#